data_AF-A0A3D2UWP0-F1
#
_entry.id   AF-A0A3D2UWP0-F1
#
_cell.length_a   1.000
_cell.length_b   1.000
_cell.length_c   1.000
_cell.angle_alpha   90.00
_cell.angle_beta   90.00
_cell.angle_gamma   90.00
#
_symmetry.space_group_name_H-M   'P 1'
#
loop_
_entity.id
_entity.type
_entity.pdbx_description
1 polymer ?
#
loop_
_entity_poly.entity_id
_entity_poly.type
_entity_poly.pdbx_seq_one_letter_code
_entity_poly.pdbx_strand_id
1 'polypeptide(L)'
;MESNKETLGTVEGRLDVLRKGIVSEENSVNYYQTLTDKTPEDTDVNKGMRRMYHDLMQEEKKHVTRFRELISQWEQKLKDLENN
;
A
#
# COMPACT_ATOMS: atom_id res chain seq x y z
N MET A 1 25.52 -19.80 1.13
CA MET A 1 24.40 -18.92 1.51
C MET A 1 25.02 -17.65 2.07
N GLU A 2 25.01 -16.56 1.29
CA GLU A 2 25.50 -15.27 1.79
C GLU A 2 24.75 -14.92 3.07
N SER A 3 25.47 -14.41 4.07
CA SER A 3 24.82 -13.97 5.30
C SER A 3 23.80 -12.91 4.94
N ASN A 4 22.51 -13.17 5.20
CA ASN A 4 21.42 -12.19 5.23
C ASN A 4 21.63 -11.16 6.36
N LYS A 5 22.83 -10.58 6.47
CA LYS A 5 23.09 -9.48 7.38
C LYS A 5 22.56 -8.23 6.70
N GLU A 6 21.40 -7.79 7.18
CA GLU A 6 20.90 -6.47 6.88
C GLU A 6 21.95 -5.42 7.30
N THR A 7 22.30 -4.54 6.37
CA THR A 7 23.13 -3.35 6.57
C THR A 7 22.24 -2.12 6.51
N LEU A 8 22.74 -0.94 6.91
CA LEU A 8 22.00 0.33 6.74
C LEU A 8 21.48 0.48 5.31
N GLY A 9 22.37 0.31 4.32
CA GLY A 9 22.00 0.45 2.91
C GLY A 9 20.97 -0.57 2.40
N THR A 10 20.97 -1.81 2.91
CA THR A 10 19.93 -2.78 2.50
C THR A 10 18.57 -2.45 3.12
N VAL A 11 18.55 -1.93 4.35
CA VAL A 11 17.31 -1.48 5.01
C VAL A 11 16.75 -0.23 4.34
N GLU A 12 17.60 0.75 4.01
CA GLU A 12 17.20 1.96 3.27
C GLU A 12 16.62 1.60 1.90
N GLY A 13 17.27 0.69 1.16
CA GLY A 13 16.76 0.21 -0.13
C GLY A 13 15.37 -0.44 -0.03
N ARG A 14 15.11 -1.21 1.04
CA ARG A 14 13.77 -1.79 1.29
C ARG A 14 12.74 -0.71 1.60
N LEU A 15 13.11 0.27 2.43
CA LEU A 15 12.23 1.41 2.75
C LEU A 15 11.86 2.21 1.50
N ASP A 16 12.80 2.42 0.59
CA ASP A 16 12.53 3.11 -0.68
C ASP A 16 11.54 2.35 -1.57
N VAL A 17 11.65 1.02 -1.65
CA VAL A 17 10.67 0.19 -2.35
C VAL A 17 9.30 0.30 -1.69
N LEU A 18 9.23 0.20 -0.37
CA LEU A 18 7.98 0.28 0.37
C LEU A 18 7.31 1.66 0.23
N ARG A 19 8.09 2.74 0.26
CA ARG A 19 7.60 4.12 0.06
C ARG A 19 7.04 4.36 -1.34
N LYS A 20 7.63 3.75 -2.37
CA LYS A 20 7.05 3.80 -3.74
C LYS A 20 5.79 2.96 -3.83
N GLY A 21 5.78 1.78 -3.23
CA GLY A 21 4.64 0.87 -3.22
C GLY A 21 3.41 1.48 -2.55
N ILE A 22 3.56 2.05 -1.35
CA ILE A 22 2.43 2.65 -0.62
C ILE A 22 1.77 3.79 -1.41
N VAL A 23 2.55 4.62 -2.12
CA VAL A 23 2.01 5.68 -2.99
C VAL A 23 1.18 5.10 -4.13
N SER A 24 1.60 3.97 -4.70
CA SER A 24 0.82 3.26 -5.71
C SER A 24 -0.52 2.78 -5.16
N GLU A 25 -0.53 2.18 -3.96
CA GLU A 25 -1.77 1.70 -3.35
C GLU A 25 -2.72 2.83 -2.96
N GLU A 26 -2.20 3.95 -2.42
CA GLU A 26 -2.99 5.14 -2.11
C GLU A 26 -3.60 5.75 -3.38
N ASN A 27 -2.88 5.74 -4.50
CA ASN A 27 -3.41 6.15 -5.80
C ASN A 27 -4.53 5.21 -6.28
N SER A 28 -4.38 3.89 -6.13
CA SER A 28 -5.41 2.91 -6.49
C SER A 28 -6.68 3.09 -5.66
N VAL A 29 -6.56 3.35 -4.35
CA VAL A 29 -7.71 3.69 -3.48
C VAL A 29 -8.46 4.90 -4.04
N ASN A 30 -7.74 5.98 -4.34
CA ASN A 30 -8.33 7.22 -4.88
C ASN A 30 -8.96 7.01 -6.26
N TYR A 31 -8.34 6.17 -7.10
CA TYR A 31 -8.85 5.82 -8.41
C TYR A 31 -10.19 5.10 -8.33
N TYR A 32 -10.29 4.04 -7.52
CA TYR A 32 -11.56 3.32 -7.35
C TYR A 32 -12.64 4.13 -6.64
N GLN A 33 -12.27 4.99 -5.70
CA GLN A 33 -13.19 5.97 -5.11
C GLN A 33 -13.76 6.90 -6.19
N THR A 34 -12.90 7.45 -7.06
CA THR A 34 -13.31 8.33 -8.16
C THR A 34 -14.24 7.62 -9.15
N LEU A 35 -13.94 6.36 -9.50
CA LEU A 35 -14.81 5.56 -10.37
C LEU A 35 -16.17 5.28 -9.72
N THR A 36 -16.17 4.97 -8.43
CA THR A 36 -17.40 4.82 -7.66
C THR A 36 -18.22 6.11 -7.73
N ASP A 37 -17.64 7.26 -7.38
CA ASP A 37 -18.34 8.54 -7.34
C ASP A 37 -18.88 9.00 -8.71
N LYS A 38 -18.17 8.66 -9.80
CA LYS A 38 -18.59 8.98 -11.17
C LYS A 38 -19.58 8.01 -11.78
N THR A 39 -19.78 6.84 -11.17
CA THR A 39 -20.73 5.84 -11.67
C THR A 39 -22.10 6.08 -11.05
N PRO A 40 -23.16 6.40 -11.84
CA PRO A 40 -24.52 6.59 -11.33
C PRO A 40 -25.06 5.35 -10.62
N GLU A 41 -26.16 5.46 -9.86
CA GLU A 41 -26.78 4.32 -9.16
C GLU A 41 -28.20 4.00 -9.68
N ASP A 42 -28.48 4.41 -10.91
CA ASP A 42 -29.79 4.38 -11.57
C ASP A 42 -30.16 3.03 -12.19
N THR A 43 -29.17 2.18 -12.50
CA THR A 43 -29.38 0.84 -13.07
C THR A 43 -28.75 -0.25 -12.20
N ASP A 44 -29.27 -1.48 -12.31
CA ASP A 44 -28.70 -2.63 -11.59
C ASP A 44 -27.28 -2.96 -12.05
N VAL A 45 -26.96 -2.70 -13.33
CA VAL A 45 -25.60 -2.80 -13.86
C VAL A 45 -24.68 -1.82 -13.15
N ASN A 46 -25.08 -0.54 -13.06
CA ASN A 46 -24.26 0.47 -12.41
C ASN A 46 -24.09 0.22 -10.91
N LYS A 47 -25.14 -0.25 -10.22
CA LYS A 47 -25.04 -0.72 -8.83
C LYS A 47 -24.03 -1.86 -8.69
N GLY A 48 -24.02 -2.81 -9.63
CA GLY A 48 -23.05 -3.90 -9.67
C GLY A 48 -21.62 -3.41 -9.85
N MET A 49 -21.39 -2.47 -10.78
CA MET A 49 -20.09 -1.85 -11.00
C MET A 49 -19.59 -1.09 -9.78
N ARG A 50 -20.46 -0.27 -9.15
CA ARG A 50 -20.13 0.47 -7.91
C ARG A 50 -19.69 -0.47 -6.78
N ARG A 51 -20.39 -1.60 -6.60
CA ARG A 51 -19.99 -2.60 -5.61
C ARG A 51 -18.60 -3.16 -5.90
N MET A 52 -18.31 -3.51 -7.15
CA MET A 52 -16.99 -4.02 -7.52
C MET A 52 -15.88 -2.98 -7.31
N TYR A 53 -16.08 -1.72 -7.70
CA TYR A 53 -15.12 -0.65 -7.42
C TYR A 53 -14.88 -0.46 -5.93
N HIS A 54 -15.96 -0.50 -5.13
CA HIS A 54 -15.84 -0.43 -3.68
C HIS A 54 -15.05 -1.61 -3.12
N ASP A 55 -15.33 -2.85 -3.54
CA ASP A 55 -14.64 -4.05 -3.07
C ASP A 55 -13.13 -3.98 -3.38
N LEU A 56 -12.77 -3.59 -4.60
CA LEU A 56 -11.37 -3.37 -4.99
C LEU A 56 -10.70 -2.28 -4.15
N MET A 57 -11.37 -1.14 -3.94
CA MET A 57 -10.87 -0.08 -3.06
C MET A 57 -10.58 -0.60 -1.64
N GLN A 58 -11.42 -1.48 -1.10
CA GLN A 58 -11.19 -2.05 0.23
C GLN A 58 -9.97 -2.99 0.26
N GLU A 59 -9.72 -3.75 -0.80
CA GLU A 59 -8.48 -4.53 -0.92
C GLU A 59 -7.24 -3.62 -0.96
N GLU A 60 -7.27 -2.53 -1.72
CA GLU A 60 -6.13 -1.59 -1.75
C GLU A 60 -5.91 -0.91 -0.39
N LYS A 61 -6.97 -0.65 0.39
CA LYS A 61 -6.85 -0.16 1.78
C LYS A 61 -6.15 -1.18 2.68
N LYS A 62 -6.36 -2.48 2.47
CA LYS A 62 -5.62 -3.53 3.19
C LYS A 62 -4.15 -3.54 2.77
N HIS A 63 -3.86 -3.37 1.47
CA HIS A 63 -2.48 -3.21 1.00
C HIS A 63 -1.80 -2.00 1.65
N VAL A 64 -2.43 -0.82 1.66
CA VAL A 64 -1.92 0.39 2.34
C VAL A 64 -1.61 0.10 3.80
N THR A 65 -2.52 -0.57 4.52
CA THR A 65 -2.31 -0.94 5.92
C THR A 65 -1.08 -1.83 6.07
N ARG A 66 -0.94 -2.85 5.21
CA ARG A 66 0.21 -3.74 5.22
C ARG A 66 1.53 -3.03 4.91
N PHE A 67 1.52 -2.09 3.95
CA PHE A 67 2.70 -1.27 3.65
C PHE A 67 3.10 -0.41 4.86
N ARG A 68 2.14 0.21 5.56
CA ARG A 68 2.42 1.00 6.77
C ARG A 68 3.06 0.16 7.87
N GLU A 69 2.55 -1.04 8.11
CA GLU A 69 3.14 -1.99 9.07
C GLU A 69 4.60 -2.33 8.71
N LEU A 70 4.86 -2.65 7.43
CA LEU A 70 6.18 -3.00 6.95
C LEU A 70 7.15 -1.80 7.05
N ILE A 71 6.70 -0.60 6.67
CA ILE A 71 7.49 0.62 6.79
C ILE A 71 7.89 0.84 8.26
N SER A 72 6.93 0.78 9.19
CA SER A 72 7.23 0.95 10.62
C SER A 72 8.22 -0.09 11.15
N GLN A 73 8.10 -1.36 10.71
CA GLN A 73 9.05 -2.42 11.09
C GLN A 73 10.47 -2.13 10.60
N TRP A 74 10.61 -1.71 9.34
CA TRP A 74 11.92 -1.43 8.75
C TRP A 74 12.53 -0.10 9.23
N GLU A 75 11.71 0.90 9.54
CA GLU A 75 12.16 2.13 10.20
C GLU A 75 12.67 1.85 11.61
N GLN A 76 12.02 0.96 12.36
CA GLN A 76 12.55 0.52 13.65
C GLN A 76 13.88 -0.22 13.47
N LYS A 77 13.96 -1.11 12.48
CA LYS A 77 15.20 -1.85 12.19
C LYS A 77 16.35 -0.91 11.80
N LEU A 78 16.07 0.15 11.06
CA LEU A 78 17.06 1.17 10.70
C LEU A 78 17.61 1.86 11.96
N LYS A 79 16.73 2.32 12.85
CA LYS A 79 17.13 2.92 14.14
C LYS A 79 17.97 1.96 14.98
N ASP A 80 17.62 0.68 15.02
CA ASP A 80 18.39 -0.31 15.77
C ASP A 80 19.80 -0.48 15.19
N LEU A 81 19.98 -0.33 13.87
CA LEU A 81 21.29 -0.40 13.22
C LEU A 81 22.10 0.90 13.38
N GLU A 82 21.45 2.06 13.45
CA GLU A 82 22.11 3.36 13.67
C GLU A 82 22.63 3.53 15.10
N ASN A 83 22.00 2.86 16.07
CA ASN A 83 22.36 2.93 17.49
C ASN A 83 23.34 1.84 17.96
N ASN A 84 23.79 0.95 17.06
CA ASN A 84 24.76 -0.13 17.32
C ASN A 84 26.09 0.17 16.63
#